data_AF-A0A1F2WW19-F1
#
_entry.id   AF-A0A1F2WW19-F1
#
_cell.length_a   1.000
_cell.length_b   1.000
_cell.length_c   1.000
_cell.angle_alpha   90.00
_cell.angle_beta   90.00
_cell.angle_gamma   90.00
#
_symmetry.space_group_name_H-M   'P 1'
#
loop_
_entity.id
_entity.type
_entity.pdbx_description
1 polymer ?
#
loop_
_entity_poly.entity_id
_entity_poly.type
_entity_poly.pdbx_seq_one_letter_code
_entity_poly.pdbx_strand_id
1 'polypeptide(L)'
;MREARMLFPTGTFVAFFVVVFAVSWALARRAALWKPFIIAASYFFYAFWGWKYALLLAGYTAVNYVFGRLLVSATRRRGWLLALAVTVDLLPLAVFKYYGFLAFNLSEALGGLGVAPSIPLLQLVVPVGISFTTFRGISYVVDVYRRDAERASLLDLSLFMSFFPYLAAGPIARTSELLPQFSSRSGPRRIDATRALYLIAMGLAKKVVIGDFLARSLVDGVFSTPGQYSSLHVVLSVPRRGAHRPDVRASSPVQLS
;
A
#
# COMPACT_ATOMS: atom_id res chain seq x y z
N MET A 1 -21.42 19.61 -2.81
CA MET A 1 -21.51 18.45 -1.90
C MET A 1 -20.09 18.01 -1.56
N ARG A 2 -19.64 18.17 -0.29
CA ARG A 2 -18.32 17.67 0.13
C ARG A 2 -18.44 16.15 0.19
N GLU A 3 -17.85 15.44 -0.77
CA GLU A 3 -17.63 14.00 -0.61
C GLU A 3 -16.79 13.82 0.66
N ALA A 4 -17.39 13.29 1.72
CA ALA A 4 -16.72 12.98 2.97
C ALA A 4 -15.80 11.77 2.74
N ARG A 5 -14.67 12.01 2.07
CA ARG A 5 -13.62 11.00 1.88
C ARG A 5 -12.92 10.81 3.23
N MET A 6 -12.83 9.56 3.70
CA MET A 6 -12.05 9.21 4.89
C MET A 6 -10.55 9.31 4.56
N LEU A 7 -10.03 10.54 4.52
CA LEU A 7 -8.61 10.84 4.35
C LEU A 7 -7.88 10.74 5.71
N PHE A 8 -6.61 10.37 5.69
CA PHE A 8 -5.75 10.33 6.87
C PHE A 8 -5.16 11.75 7.12
N PRO A 9 -5.79 12.65 7.91
CA PRO A 9 -6.01 12.53 9.35
C PRO A 9 -7.38 13.14 9.76
N THR A 10 -8.45 12.77 9.09
CA THR A 10 -9.78 13.31 9.37
C THR A 10 -10.33 12.76 10.68
N GLY A 11 -11.16 13.54 11.39
CA GLY A 11 -11.86 13.08 12.59
C GLY A 11 -12.69 11.81 12.34
N THR A 12 -13.25 11.68 11.12
CA THR A 12 -13.97 10.49 10.66
C THR A 12 -13.09 9.24 10.65
N PHE A 13 -11.84 9.34 10.18
CA PHE A 13 -10.90 8.22 10.21
C PHE A 13 -10.55 7.81 11.65
N VAL A 14 -10.32 8.77 12.55
CA VAL A 14 -10.01 8.49 13.96
C VAL A 14 -11.18 7.77 14.64
N ALA A 15 -12.41 8.24 14.45
CA ALA A 15 -13.60 7.59 14.99
C ALA A 15 -13.75 6.16 14.47
N PHE A 16 -13.62 5.95 13.16
CA PHE A 16 -13.61 4.62 12.54
C PHE A 16 -12.52 3.72 13.14
N PHE A 17 -11.28 4.23 13.24
CA PHE A 17 -10.15 3.49 13.77
C PHE A 17 -10.37 3.05 15.22
N VAL A 18 -10.85 3.96 16.09
CA VAL A 18 -11.12 3.65 17.50
C VAL A 18 -12.18 2.56 17.63
N VAL A 19 -13.27 2.65 16.87
CA VAL A 19 -14.35 1.63 16.88
C VAL A 19 -13.81 0.29 16.40
N VAL A 20 -13.14 0.25 15.25
CA VAL A 20 -12.60 -1.00 14.70
C VAL A 20 -11.53 -1.59 15.62
N PHE A 21 -10.69 -0.77 16.23
CA PHE A 21 -9.68 -1.22 17.19
C PHE A 21 -10.32 -1.81 18.44
N ALA A 22 -11.33 -1.17 19.03
CA ALA A 22 -12.02 -1.67 20.22
C ALA A 22 -12.70 -3.03 19.96
N VAL A 23 -13.41 -3.16 18.83
CA VAL A 23 -14.05 -4.42 18.44
C VAL A 23 -13.01 -5.48 18.09
N SER A 24 -11.95 -5.13 17.37
CA SER A 24 -10.82 -6.03 17.07
C SER A 24 -10.20 -6.57 18.36
N TRP A 25 -9.98 -5.72 19.36
CA TRP A 25 -9.46 -6.12 20.66
C TRP A 25 -10.40 -7.07 21.41
N ALA A 26 -11.69 -6.79 21.41
CA ALA A 26 -12.71 -7.67 21.99
C ALA A 26 -12.76 -9.05 21.29
N LEU A 27 -12.59 -9.06 19.97
CA LEU A 27 -12.59 -10.27 19.14
C LEU A 27 -11.22 -10.97 19.09
N ALA A 28 -10.16 -10.41 19.66
CA ALA A 28 -8.80 -10.94 19.53
C ALA A 28 -8.63 -12.38 20.05
N ARG A 29 -9.50 -12.83 20.97
CA ARG A 29 -9.54 -14.22 21.47
C ARG A 29 -10.37 -15.16 20.60
N ARG A 30 -11.17 -14.65 19.67
CA ARG A 30 -12.13 -15.39 18.82
C ARG A 30 -11.69 -15.36 17.36
N ALA A 31 -10.66 -16.14 17.01
CA ALA A 31 -10.03 -16.12 15.69
C ALA A 31 -11.00 -16.29 14.51
N ALA A 32 -12.04 -17.13 14.67
CA ALA A 32 -13.05 -17.37 13.64
C ALA A 32 -13.87 -16.12 13.29
N LEU A 33 -14.06 -15.20 14.25
CA LEU A 33 -14.80 -13.96 14.05
C LEU A 33 -13.88 -12.78 13.74
N TRP A 34 -12.66 -12.80 14.27
CA TRP A 34 -11.71 -11.69 14.14
C TRP A 34 -11.32 -11.44 12.67
N LYS A 35 -10.91 -12.48 11.93
CA LYS A 35 -10.45 -12.29 10.54
C LYS A 35 -11.58 -11.78 9.62
N PRO A 36 -12.79 -12.38 9.60
CA PRO A 36 -13.90 -11.82 8.82
C PRO A 36 -14.27 -10.39 9.23
N PHE A 37 -14.22 -10.07 10.53
CA PHE A 37 -14.49 -8.72 11.00
C PHE A 37 -13.48 -7.70 10.45
N ILE A 38 -12.18 -7.98 10.50
CA ILE A 38 -11.16 -7.07 9.96
C ILE A 38 -11.26 -6.95 8.45
N ILE A 39 -11.58 -8.02 7.74
CA ILE A 39 -11.84 -7.97 6.29
C ILE A 39 -13.05 -7.05 6.03
N ALA A 40 -14.18 -7.26 6.72
CA ALA A 40 -15.37 -6.43 6.56
C ALA A 40 -15.11 -4.96 6.86
N ALA A 41 -14.42 -4.65 7.96
CA ALA A 41 -14.02 -3.30 8.31
C ALA A 41 -13.10 -2.68 7.26
N SER A 42 -12.16 -3.46 6.71
CA SER A 42 -11.28 -3.00 5.64
C SER A 42 -12.04 -2.72 4.35
N TYR A 43 -12.92 -3.61 3.92
CA TYR A 43 -13.75 -3.40 2.73
C TYR A 43 -14.70 -2.21 2.88
N PHE A 44 -15.28 -2.02 4.06
CA PHE A 44 -16.05 -0.83 4.40
C PHE A 44 -15.19 0.43 4.24
N PHE A 45 -13.98 0.44 4.80
CA PHE A 45 -13.05 1.56 4.63
C PHE A 45 -12.77 1.89 3.16
N TYR A 46 -12.58 0.91 2.27
CA TYR A 46 -12.41 1.18 0.84
C TYR A 46 -13.69 1.60 0.14
N ALA A 47 -14.85 1.06 0.53
CA ALA A 47 -16.12 1.43 -0.04
C ALA A 47 -16.45 2.92 0.20
N PHE A 48 -15.95 3.53 1.29
CA PHE A 48 -16.04 4.98 1.54
C PHE A 48 -15.32 5.84 0.49
N TRP A 49 -14.28 5.30 -0.15
CA TRP A 49 -13.60 5.96 -1.26
C TRP A 49 -14.30 5.71 -2.59
N GLY A 50 -14.99 4.57 -2.68
CA GLY A 50 -15.78 4.17 -3.83
C GLY A 50 -15.88 2.64 -3.90
N TRP A 51 -17.09 2.13 -4.09
CA TRP A 51 -17.36 0.68 -4.19
C TRP A 51 -16.50 -0.01 -5.29
N LYS A 52 -16.17 0.71 -6.36
CA LYS A 52 -15.29 0.23 -7.45
C LYS A 52 -13.91 -0.18 -6.94
N TYR A 53 -13.38 0.49 -5.92
CA TYR A 53 -12.06 0.20 -5.34
C TYR A 53 -12.10 -1.06 -4.46
N ALA A 54 -13.19 -1.26 -3.73
CA ALA A 54 -13.42 -2.50 -3.00
C ALA A 54 -13.52 -3.71 -3.97
N LEU A 55 -14.16 -3.54 -5.13
CA LEU A 55 -14.17 -4.57 -6.18
C LEU A 55 -12.78 -4.80 -6.80
N LEU A 56 -12.02 -3.75 -7.06
CA LEU A 56 -10.65 -3.87 -7.57
C LEU A 56 -9.78 -4.70 -6.60
N LEU A 57 -9.90 -4.43 -5.30
CA LEU A 57 -9.21 -5.17 -4.24
C LEU A 57 -9.64 -6.64 -4.16
N ALA A 58 -10.93 -6.91 -4.32
CA ALA A 58 -11.43 -8.28 -4.44
C ALA A 58 -10.87 -8.98 -5.70
N GLY A 59 -10.76 -8.25 -6.81
CA GLY A 59 -10.12 -8.72 -8.05
C GLY A 59 -8.66 -9.11 -7.83
N TYR A 60 -7.85 -8.22 -7.23
CA TYR A 60 -6.47 -8.52 -6.84
C TYR A 60 -6.38 -9.78 -5.97
N THR A 61 -7.26 -9.88 -4.97
CA THR A 61 -7.29 -11.04 -4.07
C THR A 61 -7.61 -12.33 -4.81
N ALA A 62 -8.62 -12.33 -5.69
CA ALA A 62 -9.03 -13.50 -6.46
C ALA A 62 -7.93 -13.95 -7.45
N VAL A 63 -7.36 -13.00 -8.19
CA VAL A 63 -6.26 -13.24 -9.14
C VAL A 63 -5.07 -13.88 -8.42
N ASN A 64 -4.61 -13.24 -7.34
CA ASN A 64 -3.46 -13.74 -6.57
C ASN A 64 -3.74 -15.08 -5.91
N TYR A 65 -4.97 -15.31 -5.44
CA TYR A 65 -5.38 -16.61 -4.89
C TYR A 65 -5.25 -17.74 -5.91
N VAL A 66 -5.73 -17.51 -7.14
CA VAL A 66 -5.65 -18.47 -8.23
C VAL A 66 -4.19 -18.71 -8.62
N PHE A 67 -3.41 -17.65 -8.86
CA PHE A 67 -2.00 -17.79 -9.23
C PHE A 67 -1.16 -18.48 -8.16
N GLY A 68 -1.39 -18.17 -6.88
CA GLY A 68 -0.72 -18.84 -5.77
C GLY A 68 -0.96 -20.35 -5.78
N ARG A 69 -2.18 -20.82 -6.10
CA ARG A 69 -2.47 -22.26 -6.23
C ARG A 69 -1.84 -22.87 -7.48
N LEU A 70 -1.93 -22.19 -8.62
CA LEU A 70 -1.36 -22.67 -9.89
C LEU A 70 0.17 -22.80 -9.81
N LEU A 71 0.84 -21.86 -9.13
CA LEU A 71 2.29 -21.87 -8.92
C LEU A 71 2.79 -23.02 -8.04
N VAL A 72 1.95 -23.50 -7.12
CA VAL A 72 2.25 -24.67 -6.28
C VAL A 72 2.08 -25.97 -7.08
N SER A 73 1.05 -26.07 -7.93
CA SER A 73 0.78 -27.28 -8.72
C SER A 73 1.67 -27.41 -9.98
N ALA A 74 2.20 -26.31 -10.50
CA ALA A 74 3.00 -26.33 -11.72
C ALA A 74 4.44 -26.78 -11.47
N THR A 75 5.00 -27.58 -12.38
CA THR A 75 6.41 -27.99 -12.37
C THR A 75 7.19 -27.35 -13.52
N ARG A 76 6.73 -27.50 -14.76
CA ARG A 76 7.48 -27.11 -15.97
C ARG A 76 7.26 -25.67 -16.45
N ARG A 77 6.15 -25.02 -16.07
CA ARG A 77 5.75 -23.66 -16.55
C ARG A 77 5.69 -22.60 -15.44
N ARG A 78 6.34 -22.84 -14.30
CA ARG A 78 6.25 -21.93 -13.13
C ARG A 78 6.73 -20.51 -13.46
N GLY A 79 7.81 -20.37 -14.21
CA GLY A 79 8.37 -19.05 -14.58
C GLY A 79 7.41 -18.22 -15.44
N TRP A 80 6.76 -18.86 -16.41
CA TRP A 80 5.74 -18.20 -17.24
C TRP A 80 4.50 -17.81 -16.44
N LEU A 81 4.04 -18.70 -15.53
CA LEU A 81 2.91 -18.39 -14.63
C LEU A 81 3.23 -17.20 -13.71
N LEU A 82 4.47 -17.11 -13.21
CA LEU A 82 4.91 -15.96 -12.43
C LEU A 82 4.89 -14.68 -13.27
N ALA A 83 5.47 -14.72 -14.48
CA ALA A 83 5.48 -13.57 -15.37
C ALA A 83 4.06 -13.09 -15.69
N LEU A 84 3.14 -14.02 -15.95
CA LEU A 84 1.73 -13.71 -16.18
C LEU A 84 1.08 -13.10 -14.93
N ALA A 85 1.30 -13.68 -13.74
CA ALA A 85 0.74 -13.15 -12.49
C ALA A 85 1.19 -11.72 -12.22
N VAL A 86 2.50 -11.46 -12.33
CA VAL A 86 3.08 -10.11 -12.17
C VAL A 86 2.53 -9.15 -13.21
N THR A 87 2.38 -9.59 -14.46
CA THR A 87 1.80 -8.76 -15.53
C THR A 87 0.36 -8.38 -15.22
N VAL A 88 -0.46 -9.33 -14.75
CA VAL A 88 -1.86 -9.09 -14.38
C VAL A 88 -1.94 -8.13 -13.19
N ASP A 89 -1.06 -8.26 -12.20
CA ASP A 89 -1.02 -7.36 -11.04
C ASP A 89 -0.61 -5.93 -11.43
N LEU A 90 0.32 -5.77 -12.38
CA LEU A 90 0.78 -4.47 -12.86
C LEU A 90 -0.23 -3.79 -13.78
N LEU A 91 -1.10 -4.54 -14.46
CA LEU A 91 -2.01 -4.00 -15.46
C LEU A 91 -2.95 -2.91 -14.90
N PRO A 92 -3.68 -3.10 -13.78
CA PRO A 92 -4.49 -2.03 -13.21
C PRO A 92 -3.64 -0.82 -12.82
N LEU A 93 -2.46 -1.02 -12.22
CA LEU A 93 -1.56 0.06 -11.86
C LEU A 93 -1.13 0.88 -13.10
N ALA A 94 -0.80 0.19 -14.20
CA ALA A 94 -0.41 0.83 -15.45
C ALA A 94 -1.57 1.63 -16.06
N VAL A 95 -2.77 1.05 -16.08
CA VAL A 95 -3.99 1.72 -16.57
C VAL A 95 -4.30 2.95 -15.73
N PHE A 96 -4.47 2.82 -14.40
CA PHE A 96 -4.84 3.97 -13.57
C PHE A 96 -3.80 5.10 -13.59
N LYS A 97 -2.51 4.77 -13.71
CA LYS A 97 -1.43 5.77 -13.64
C LYS A 97 -1.07 6.39 -14.98
N TYR A 98 -1.11 5.63 -16.07
CA TYR A 98 -0.58 6.06 -17.37
C TYR A 98 -1.63 6.16 -18.46
N TYR A 99 -2.90 5.81 -18.21
CA TYR A 99 -3.95 5.87 -19.24
C TYR A 99 -4.06 7.25 -19.90
N GLY A 100 -4.10 8.33 -19.12
CA GLY A 100 -4.21 9.69 -19.68
C GLY A 100 -3.02 10.07 -20.57
N PHE A 101 -1.80 9.73 -20.13
CA PHE A 101 -0.59 9.93 -20.93
C PHE A 101 -0.62 9.09 -22.20
N LEU A 102 -0.99 7.82 -22.11
CA LEU A 102 -1.05 6.91 -23.25
C LEU A 102 -2.11 7.33 -24.26
N ALA A 103 -3.30 7.71 -23.79
CA ALA A 103 -4.39 8.21 -24.62
C ALA A 103 -3.99 9.47 -25.39
N PHE A 104 -3.31 10.41 -24.71
CA PHE A 104 -2.81 11.64 -25.33
C PHE A 104 -1.78 11.35 -26.43
N ASN A 105 -0.72 10.59 -26.12
CA ASN A 105 0.33 10.29 -27.09
C ASN A 105 -0.19 9.46 -28.28
N LEU A 106 -1.12 8.53 -28.02
CA LEU A 106 -1.71 7.72 -29.08
C LEU A 106 -2.62 8.55 -29.99
N SER A 107 -3.37 9.50 -29.42
CA SER A 107 -4.17 10.45 -30.19
C SER A 107 -3.30 11.35 -31.08
N GLU A 108 -2.19 11.87 -30.56
CA GLU A 108 -1.22 12.67 -31.33
C GLU A 108 -0.56 11.86 -32.45
N ALA A 109 -0.10 10.65 -32.15
CA ALA A 109 0.55 9.78 -33.13
C ALA A 109 -0.40 9.35 -34.26
N LEU A 110 -1.65 9.01 -33.93
CA LEU A 110 -2.66 8.65 -34.92
C LEU A 110 -3.16 9.87 -35.70
N GLY A 111 -3.25 11.03 -35.05
CA GLY A 111 -3.53 12.31 -35.69
C GLY A 111 -2.48 12.67 -36.75
N GLY A 112 -1.21 12.42 -36.46
CA GLY A 112 -0.10 12.55 -37.44
C GLY A 112 -0.22 11.59 -38.64
N LEU A 113 -0.99 10.50 -38.51
CA LEU A 113 -1.29 9.54 -39.59
C LEU A 113 -2.65 9.80 -40.25
N GLY A 114 -3.32 10.92 -39.95
CA GLY A 114 -4.61 11.28 -40.51
C GLY A 114 -5.81 10.53 -39.92
N VAL A 115 -5.60 9.74 -38.86
CA VAL A 115 -6.66 9.05 -38.12
C VAL A 115 -6.99 9.93 -36.90
N ALA A 116 -8.25 10.33 -36.74
CA ALA A 116 -8.71 11.08 -35.57
C ALA A 116 -9.46 10.14 -34.60
N PRO A 117 -8.76 9.31 -33.80
CA PRO A 117 -9.42 8.44 -32.84
C PRO A 117 -10.01 9.28 -31.71
N SER A 118 -11.30 9.11 -31.44
CA SER A 118 -11.95 9.68 -30.26
C SER A 118 -11.63 8.82 -29.03
N ILE A 119 -10.37 8.85 -28.57
CA ILE A 119 -9.98 8.16 -27.34
C ILE A 119 -10.57 8.94 -26.15
N PRO A 120 -11.49 8.37 -25.35
CA PRO A 120 -12.08 9.09 -24.23
C PRO A 120 -11.00 9.38 -23.20
N LEU A 121 -10.80 10.64 -22.84
CA LEU A 121 -9.96 11.01 -21.70
C LEU A 121 -10.72 10.67 -20.41
N LEU A 122 -10.65 9.42 -19.99
CA LEU A 122 -11.14 9.04 -18.68
C LEU A 122 -10.25 9.66 -17.61
N GLN A 123 -10.81 10.57 -16.82
CA GLN A 123 -10.20 11.04 -15.58
C GLN A 123 -10.31 9.94 -14.51
N LEU A 124 -9.51 8.89 -14.66
CA LEU A 124 -9.40 7.83 -13.66
C LEU A 124 -8.72 8.39 -12.41
N VAL A 125 -9.52 8.64 -11.37
CA VAL A 125 -8.98 8.95 -10.04
C VAL A 125 -8.23 7.72 -9.55
N VAL A 126 -6.91 7.85 -9.41
CA VAL A 126 -6.04 6.78 -8.91
C VAL A 126 -6.50 6.39 -7.50
N PRO A 127 -6.87 5.13 -7.26
CA PRO A 127 -7.23 4.67 -5.93
C PRO A 127 -6.05 4.86 -4.99
N VAL A 128 -6.29 5.46 -3.83
CA VAL A 128 -5.24 5.56 -2.81
C VAL A 128 -4.81 4.15 -2.41
N GLY A 129 -3.52 3.91 -2.59
CA GLY A 129 -2.86 2.66 -2.24
C GLY A 129 -2.90 1.55 -3.29
N ILE A 130 -3.36 1.81 -4.54
CA ILE A 130 -3.30 0.81 -5.62
C ILE A 130 -1.89 0.24 -5.81
N SER A 131 -0.85 1.08 -5.76
CA SER A 131 0.54 0.62 -5.86
C SER A 131 0.92 -0.34 -4.72
N PHE A 132 0.47 -0.07 -3.49
CA PHE A 132 0.73 -0.95 -2.37
C PHE A 132 0.02 -2.30 -2.53
N THR A 133 -1.24 -2.31 -2.98
CA THR A 133 -1.97 -3.55 -3.29
C THR A 133 -1.26 -4.34 -4.39
N THR A 134 -0.85 -3.68 -5.47
CA THR A 134 -0.08 -4.30 -6.56
C THR A 134 1.21 -4.94 -6.06
N PHE A 135 2.01 -4.20 -5.27
CA PHE A 135 3.27 -4.73 -4.75
C PHE A 135 3.08 -5.87 -3.73
N ARG A 136 1.97 -5.86 -2.96
CA ARG A 136 1.61 -6.99 -2.10
C ARG A 136 1.22 -8.23 -2.91
N GLY A 137 0.44 -8.07 -3.99
CA GLY A 137 0.15 -9.14 -4.95
C GLY A 137 1.42 -9.77 -5.49
N ILE A 138 2.30 -8.94 -6.05
CA ILE A 138 3.59 -9.35 -6.58
C ILE A 138 4.44 -10.05 -5.51
N SER A 139 4.55 -9.46 -4.31
CA SER A 139 5.29 -10.10 -3.20
C SER A 139 4.74 -11.48 -2.89
N TYR A 140 3.42 -11.66 -2.84
CA TYR A 140 2.80 -12.96 -2.57
C TYR A 140 3.14 -14.00 -3.65
N VAL A 141 2.93 -13.68 -4.94
CA VAL A 141 3.20 -14.65 -6.01
C VAL A 141 4.69 -14.95 -6.18
N VAL A 142 5.56 -13.96 -5.95
CA VAL A 142 7.02 -14.16 -5.96
C VAL A 142 7.46 -15.05 -4.80
N ASP A 143 6.99 -14.79 -3.58
CA ASP A 143 7.36 -15.57 -2.40
C ASP A 143 6.88 -17.02 -2.52
N VAL A 144 5.66 -17.25 -3.04
CA VAL A 144 5.13 -18.60 -3.34
C VAL A 144 5.92 -19.29 -4.46
N TYR A 145 6.32 -18.54 -5.50
CA TYR A 145 7.16 -19.09 -6.58
C TYR A 145 8.52 -19.56 -6.04
N ARG A 146 9.17 -18.73 -5.20
CA ARG A 146 10.46 -19.00 -4.56
C ARG A 146 10.40 -20.07 -3.46
N ARG A 147 9.18 -20.41 -2.99
CA ARG A 147 8.93 -21.28 -1.83
C ARG A 147 9.36 -20.65 -0.51
N ASP A 148 9.45 -19.32 -0.46
CA ASP A 148 9.68 -18.56 0.77
C ASP A 148 8.38 -18.42 1.60
N ALA A 149 7.22 -18.64 0.98
CA ALA A 149 5.92 -18.67 1.63
C ALA A 149 5.04 -19.81 1.08
N GLU A 150 4.19 -20.37 1.95
CA GLU A 150 3.14 -21.30 1.54
C GLU A 150 1.96 -20.58 0.89
N ARG A 151 1.14 -21.32 0.13
CA ARG A 151 -0.11 -20.78 -0.42
C ARG A 151 -1.06 -20.40 0.72
N ALA A 152 -1.52 -19.15 0.71
CA ALA A 152 -2.47 -18.63 1.68
C ALA A 152 -3.86 -19.23 1.48
N SER A 153 -4.62 -19.37 2.56
CA SER A 153 -6.06 -19.58 2.47
C SER A 153 -6.72 -18.34 1.85
N LEU A 154 -7.91 -18.48 1.25
CA LEU A 154 -8.62 -17.33 0.67
C LEU A 154 -8.85 -16.24 1.73
N LEU A 155 -9.15 -16.67 2.96
CA LEU A 155 -9.43 -15.79 4.08
C LEU A 155 -8.17 -15.04 4.54
N ASP A 156 -7.03 -15.71 4.64
CA ASP A 156 -5.75 -15.06 5.01
C ASP A 156 -5.25 -14.12 3.91
N LEU A 157 -5.42 -14.50 2.64
CA LEU A 157 -5.05 -13.64 1.53
C LEU A 157 -5.96 -12.42 1.43
N SER A 158 -7.27 -12.60 1.65
CA SER A 158 -8.24 -11.49 1.71
C SER A 158 -7.87 -10.52 2.82
N LEU A 159 -7.50 -11.02 3.99
CA LEU A 159 -7.03 -10.19 5.10
C LEU A 159 -5.72 -9.47 4.72
N PHE A 160 -4.73 -10.17 4.19
CA PHE A 160 -3.45 -9.58 3.78
C PHE A 160 -3.60 -8.46 2.74
N MET A 161 -4.41 -8.70 1.70
CA MET A 161 -4.64 -7.72 0.65
C MET A 161 -5.44 -6.53 1.18
N SER A 162 -6.47 -6.78 1.97
CA SER A 162 -7.38 -5.72 2.42
C SER A 162 -6.91 -4.96 3.64
N PHE A 163 -5.92 -5.44 4.42
CA PHE A 163 -5.55 -4.86 5.70
C PHE A 163 -5.32 -3.34 5.63
N PHE A 164 -6.34 -2.58 6.05
CA PHE A 164 -6.42 -1.13 5.90
C PHE A 164 -5.28 -0.37 6.61
N PRO A 165 -4.73 -0.81 7.77
CA PRO A 165 -3.69 -0.06 8.46
C PRO A 165 -2.40 0.08 7.65
N TYR A 166 -2.07 -0.91 6.81
CA TYR A 166 -0.85 -0.86 5.99
C TYR A 166 -1.05 -0.21 4.63
N LEU A 167 -2.29 -0.04 4.15
CA LEU A 167 -2.52 0.31 2.73
C LEU A 167 -2.44 1.81 2.45
N ALA A 168 -2.62 2.64 3.49
CA ALA A 168 -2.60 4.10 3.36
C ALA A 168 -1.19 4.73 3.51
N ALA A 169 -0.29 4.12 4.30
CA ALA A 169 0.99 4.76 4.64
C ALA A 169 2.07 3.81 5.22
N GLY A 170 1.89 2.49 5.14
CA GLY A 170 2.84 1.53 5.70
C GLY A 170 4.04 1.29 4.77
N PRO A 171 5.21 0.84 5.28
CA PRO A 171 6.20 0.18 4.43
C PRO A 171 5.54 -0.97 3.68
N ILE A 172 6.03 -1.27 2.47
CA ILE A 172 5.47 -2.35 1.65
C ILE A 172 5.52 -3.64 2.46
N ALA A 173 4.34 -4.13 2.87
CA ALA A 173 4.25 -5.33 3.68
C ALA A 173 4.70 -6.53 2.86
N ARG A 174 5.74 -7.23 3.32
CA ARG A 174 6.15 -8.50 2.73
C ARG A 174 5.26 -9.64 3.21
N THR A 175 4.94 -10.55 2.31
CA THR A 175 4.09 -11.71 2.60
C THR A 175 4.69 -12.57 3.71
N SER A 176 5.99 -12.88 3.58
CA SER A 176 6.73 -13.69 4.56
C SER A 176 6.76 -13.09 5.97
N GLU A 177 6.60 -11.77 6.10
CA GLU A 177 6.57 -11.08 7.40
C GLU A 177 5.15 -11.00 7.96
N LEU A 178 4.15 -10.61 7.15
CA LEU A 178 2.81 -10.27 7.63
C LEU A 178 1.86 -11.48 7.66
N LEU A 179 1.90 -12.35 6.66
CA LEU A 179 0.97 -13.47 6.54
C LEU A 179 1.09 -14.45 7.72
N PRO A 180 2.30 -14.84 8.20
CA PRO A 180 2.42 -15.72 9.37
C PRO A 180 1.84 -15.12 10.65
N GLN A 181 1.78 -13.79 10.78
CA GLN A 181 1.21 -13.12 11.94
C GLN A 181 -0.32 -13.27 12.02
N PHE A 182 -1.00 -13.53 10.90
CA PHE A 182 -2.44 -13.84 10.92
C PHE A 182 -2.72 -15.28 11.38
N SER A 183 -1.71 -16.14 11.33
CA SER A 183 -1.78 -17.53 11.79
C SER A 183 -1.24 -17.67 13.21
N SER A 184 -0.24 -16.87 13.60
CA SER A 184 0.37 -16.93 14.93
C SER A 184 -0.51 -16.23 15.97
N ARG A 185 -1.00 -17.02 16.92
CA ARG A 185 -1.95 -16.60 17.96
C ARG A 185 -1.25 -15.83 19.07
N SER A 186 -0.84 -14.60 18.78
CA SER A 186 -0.44 -13.68 19.84
C SER A 186 -1.71 -13.08 20.46
N GLY A 187 -2.20 -13.69 21.54
CA GLY A 187 -3.31 -13.10 22.30
C GLY A 187 -2.97 -11.69 22.80
N PRO A 188 -3.97 -10.84 23.12
CA PRO A 188 -3.76 -9.44 23.49
C PRO A 188 -2.82 -9.22 24.68
N ARG A 189 -2.58 -10.25 25.49
CA ARG A 189 -1.64 -10.26 26.63
C ARG A 189 -0.17 -10.05 26.26
N ARG A 190 0.22 -10.18 24.99
CA ARG A 190 1.60 -9.98 24.52
C ARG A 190 1.84 -8.62 23.86
N ILE A 191 0.82 -7.75 23.80
CA ILE A 191 0.92 -6.44 23.15
C ILE A 191 1.27 -5.39 24.22
N ASP A 192 2.41 -4.72 24.03
CA ASP A 192 2.82 -3.59 24.86
C ASP A 192 2.00 -2.34 24.47
N ALA A 193 0.86 -2.17 25.14
CA ALA A 193 -0.06 -1.06 24.90
C ALA A 193 0.58 0.30 25.18
N THR A 194 1.47 0.38 26.18
CA THR A 194 2.21 1.60 26.54
C THR A 194 3.12 2.02 25.40
N ARG A 195 3.89 1.07 24.86
CA ARG A 195 4.75 1.33 23.70
C ARG A 195 3.94 1.69 22.45
N ALA A 196 2.81 1.03 22.22
CA ALA A 196 1.92 1.37 21.10
C ALA A 196 1.39 2.80 21.20
N LEU A 197 0.88 3.20 22.38
CA LEU A 197 0.38 4.56 22.62
C LEU A 197 1.50 5.60 22.51
N TYR A 198 2.69 5.30 23.05
CA TYR A 198 3.86 6.15 22.91
C TYR A 198 4.25 6.36 21.44
N LEU A 199 4.30 5.30 20.63
CA LEU A 199 4.61 5.39 19.20
C LEU A 199 3.56 6.22 18.44
N ILE A 200 2.28 6.06 18.75
CA ILE A 200 1.19 6.87 18.16
C ILE A 200 1.36 8.34 18.54
N ALA A 201 1.54 8.64 19.83
CA ALA A 201 1.70 10.01 20.32
C ALA A 201 2.95 10.68 19.73
N MET A 202 4.07 9.98 19.69
CA MET A 202 5.33 10.49 19.14
C MET A 202 5.26 10.66 17.62
N GLY A 203 4.58 9.74 16.90
CA GLY A 203 4.29 9.89 15.47
C GLY A 203 3.39 11.10 15.17
N LEU A 204 2.36 11.32 15.99
CA LEU A 204 1.48 12.49 15.88
C LEU A 204 2.24 13.80 16.16
N ALA A 205 3.07 13.82 17.21
CA ALA A 205 3.92 14.98 17.52
C ALA A 205 4.88 15.29 16.37
N LYS A 206 5.57 14.28 15.81
CA LYS A 206 6.43 14.46 14.64
C LYS A 206 5.66 14.99 13.43
N LYS A 207 4.44 14.52 13.19
CA LYS A 207 3.61 14.99 12.07
C LYS A 207 3.19 16.45 12.27
N VAL A 208 2.58 16.77 13.40
CA VAL A 208 1.97 18.08 13.66
C VAL A 208 3.00 19.15 13.99
N VAL A 209 3.99 18.83 14.83
CA VAL A 209 4.98 19.81 15.31
C VAL A 209 6.11 20.00 14.31
N ILE A 210 6.61 18.94 13.69
CA ILE A 210 7.74 19.03 12.76
C ILE A 210 7.22 19.09 11.33
N GLY A 211 6.44 18.10 10.91
CA GLY A 211 5.95 18.00 9.53
C GLY A 211 5.15 19.21 9.08
N ASP A 212 4.06 19.54 9.80
CA ASP A 212 3.17 20.63 9.42
C ASP A 212 3.83 22.01 9.64
N PHE A 213 4.77 22.13 10.57
CA PHE A 213 5.55 23.36 10.76
C PHE A 213 6.53 23.59 9.61
N LEU A 214 7.29 22.56 9.21
CA LEU A 214 8.20 22.65 8.06
C LEU A 214 7.41 22.90 6.76
N ALA A 215 6.27 22.23 6.57
CA ALA A 215 5.40 22.46 5.42
C ALA A 215 4.99 23.93 5.34
N ARG A 216 4.37 24.46 6.41
CA ARG A 216 3.87 25.84 6.43
C ARG A 216 4.98 26.90 6.39
N SER A 217 6.09 26.68 7.08
CA SER A 217 7.11 27.72 7.30
C SER A 217 8.21 27.73 6.25
N LEU A 218 8.47 26.62 5.56
CA LEU A 218 9.59 26.49 4.61
C LEU A 218 9.16 26.07 3.20
N VAL A 219 8.08 25.30 3.06
CA VAL A 219 7.72 24.65 1.79
C VAL A 219 6.61 25.41 1.07
N ASP A 220 5.48 25.61 1.73
CA ASP A 220 4.25 26.08 1.08
C ASP A 220 4.43 27.46 0.40
N GLY A 221 5.09 28.40 1.09
CA GLY A 221 5.39 29.73 0.53
C GLY A 221 6.26 29.65 -0.73
N VAL A 222 7.32 28.84 -0.70
CA VAL A 222 8.27 28.72 -1.82
C VAL A 222 7.64 28.03 -3.03
N PHE A 223 6.83 27.00 -2.83
CA PHE A 223 6.14 26.31 -3.94
C PHE A 223 4.98 27.15 -4.52
N SER A 224 4.39 28.06 -3.74
CA SER A 224 3.34 28.96 -4.21
C SER A 224 3.87 30.12 -5.04
N THR A 225 5.00 30.73 -4.65
CA THR A 225 5.62 31.86 -5.37
C THR A 225 7.15 31.72 -5.47
N PRO A 226 7.66 30.76 -6.28
CA PRO A 226 9.09 30.44 -6.31
C PRO A 226 10.00 31.63 -6.64
N GLY A 227 9.52 32.56 -7.48
CA GLY A 227 10.28 33.73 -7.93
C GLY A 227 10.53 34.82 -6.86
N GLN A 228 9.92 34.73 -5.68
CA GLN A 228 10.08 35.70 -4.59
C GLN A 228 11.10 35.25 -3.52
N TYR A 229 11.65 34.04 -3.65
CA TYR A 229 12.57 33.47 -2.67
C TYR A 229 13.97 33.31 -3.25
N SER A 230 15.00 33.49 -2.42
CA SER A 230 16.39 33.25 -2.79
C SER A 230 16.62 31.80 -3.21
N SER A 231 17.56 31.57 -4.13
CA SER A 231 17.94 30.23 -4.61
C SER A 231 18.30 29.27 -3.47
N LEU A 232 18.91 29.78 -2.39
CA LEU A 232 19.19 29.00 -1.18
C LEU A 232 17.91 28.55 -0.46
N HIS A 233 16.88 29.39 -0.40
CA HIS A 233 15.59 29.05 0.18
C HIS A 233 14.87 27.98 -0.64
N VAL A 234 14.97 28.03 -1.96
CA VAL A 234 14.43 27.01 -2.87
C VAL A 234 15.13 25.66 -2.68
N VAL A 235 16.45 25.66 -2.49
CA VAL A 235 17.20 24.42 -2.23
C VAL A 235 16.84 23.82 -0.87
N LEU A 236 16.61 24.66 0.15
CA LEU A 236 16.23 24.22 1.50
C LEU A 236 14.76 23.78 1.60
N SER A 237 13.87 24.34 0.76
CA SER A 237 12.46 23.95 0.72
C SER A 237 12.24 22.62 0.00
N VAL A 238 13.18 22.17 -0.83
CA VAL A 238 13.14 20.85 -1.46
C VAL A 238 13.56 19.79 -0.44
N PRO A 239 12.68 18.85 -0.05
CA PRO A 239 13.03 17.82 0.91
C PRO A 239 14.13 16.91 0.33
N ARG A 240 15.38 17.09 0.76
CA ARG A 240 16.45 16.13 0.46
C ARG A 240 16.13 14.84 1.22
N ARG A 241 15.87 13.75 0.50
CA ARG A 241 15.77 12.41 1.11
C ARG A 241 17.06 12.15 1.88
N GLY A 242 16.94 12.07 3.21
CA GLY A 242 18.06 11.74 4.09
C GLY A 242 18.67 10.41 3.68
N ALA A 243 19.98 10.42 3.44
CA ALA A 243 20.79 9.24 3.24
C ALA A 243 20.83 8.42 4.55
N HIS A 244 19.85 7.55 4.76
CA HIS A 244 19.97 6.48 5.74
C HIS A 244 20.87 5.39 5.14
N ARG A 245 22.18 5.49 5.39
CA ARG A 245 23.05 4.31 5.35
C ARG A 245 22.72 3.45 6.57
N PRO A 246 22.47 2.14 6.44
CA PRO A 246 22.68 1.24 7.56
C PRO A 246 24.19 1.01 7.70
N ASP A 247 24.74 1.45 8.82
CA ASP A 247 26.02 0.95 9.32
C ASP A 247 25.90 -0.57 9.52
N VAL A 248 26.70 -1.33 8.78
CA VAL A 248 27.06 -2.69 9.16
C VAL A 248 28.56 -2.66 9.46
N ARG A 249 28.88 -2.52 10.75
CA ARG A 249 30.21 -2.82 11.30
C ARG A 249 30.06 -3.84 12.43
N ALA A 250 31.14 -4.59 12.58
CA ALA A 250 31.40 -5.72 13.49
C ALA A 250 30.92 -7.07 12.92
N SER A 251 31.76 -8.08 12.68
CA SER A 251 33.07 -8.38 13.27
C SER A 251 33.88 -9.37 12.41
N SER A 252 35.19 -9.11 12.38
CA SER A 252 36.39 -9.79 11.81
C SER A 252 36.55 -11.29 12.15
N PRO A 253 37.75 -11.91 12.00
CA PRO A 253 38.63 -12.10 10.83
C PRO A 253 38.96 -13.61 10.64
N VAL A 254 39.32 -14.07 9.43
CA VAL A 254 40.10 -15.32 9.29
C VAL A 254 41.14 -15.14 8.19
N GLN A 255 42.40 -15.21 8.61
CA GLN A 255 43.60 -15.32 7.78
C GLN A 255 43.74 -16.74 7.19
N LEU A 256 44.69 -16.86 6.26
CA LEU A 256 45.34 -18.08 5.73
C LEU A 256 44.50 -18.76 4.64
N SER A 257 44.99 -19.01 3.43
CA SER A 257 46.36 -19.13 2.89
C SER A 257 46.32 -18.90 1.39
#